data_AF-A0A2S4LJ74-F1
#
_entry.id   AF-A0A2S4LJ74-F1
#
_cell.length_a   1.000
_cell.length_b   1.000
_cell.length_c   1.000
_cell.angle_alpha   90.00
_cell.angle_beta   90.00
_cell.angle_gamma   90.00
#
_symmetry.space_group_name_H-M   'P 1'
#
loop_
_entity.id
_entity.type
_entity.pdbx_description
1 polymer ?
#
loop_
_entity_poly.entity_id
_entity_poly.type
_entity_poly.pdbx_seq_one_letter_code
_entity_poly.pdbx_strand_id
1 'polypeptide(L)' 'MPNKKSSAIRHLKRYGGCRLYDPETQVYLAPEDLQRLIRRGVRVSVREVDTGQDVTHEVVPPDLQ' A
#
# COMPACT_ATOMS: atom_id res chain seq x y z
N MET A 1 -2.15 -13.77 -20.46
CA MET A 1 -3.21 -13.03 -19.72
C MET A 1 -3.04 -13.30 -18.23
N PRO A 2 -2.77 -12.33 -17.36
CA PRO A 2 -2.86 -12.56 -15.92
C PRO A 2 -4.28 -12.25 -15.46
N ASN A 3 -5.00 -13.34 -15.24
CA ASN A 3 -6.36 -13.47 -14.75
C ASN A 3 -6.39 -13.28 -13.22
N LYS A 4 -7.45 -12.61 -12.74
CA LYS A 4 -8.14 -12.81 -11.45
C LYS A 4 -7.30 -12.73 -10.17
N LYS A 5 -7.59 -11.71 -9.36
CA LYS A 5 -7.66 -11.79 -7.89
C LYS A 5 -8.21 -10.45 -7.38
N SER A 6 -9.52 -10.39 -7.16
CA SER A 6 -10.11 -10.44 -5.81
C SER A 6 -9.89 -9.13 -5.09
N SER A 7 -10.93 -8.61 -4.47
CA SER A 7 -10.96 -7.45 -3.59
C SER A 7 -10.10 -7.64 -2.32
N ALA A 8 -8.86 -8.11 -2.47
CA ALA A 8 -7.88 -8.32 -1.45
C ALA A 8 -7.15 -6.99 -1.25
N ILE A 9 -7.33 -6.42 -0.06
CA ILE A 9 -6.60 -5.23 0.35
C ILE A 9 -5.12 -5.58 0.38
N ARG A 10 -4.30 -4.78 -0.32
CA ARG A 10 -2.85 -4.95 -0.37
C ARG A 10 -2.23 -4.38 0.90
N HIS A 11 -1.64 -5.24 1.71
CA HIS A 11 -1.05 -4.86 2.99
C HIS A 11 0.38 -4.39 2.79
N LEU A 12 0.63 -3.10 3.01
CA LEU A 12 1.94 -2.48 2.93
C LEU A 12 2.47 -2.18 4.33
N LYS A 13 3.79 -2.20 4.45
CA LYS A 13 4.50 -1.86 5.69
C LYS A 13 5.22 -0.55 5.52
N ARG A 14 4.97 0.42 6.39
CA ARG A 14 5.72 1.67 6.46
C ARG A 14 6.88 1.49 7.43
N TYR A 15 8.07 1.76 6.92
CA TYR A 15 9.29 1.92 7.70
C TYR A 15 9.59 3.43 7.79
N GLY A 16 10.21 3.86 8.90
CA GLY A 16 10.57 5.27 9.13
C GLY A 16 11.21 5.94 7.90
N GLY A 17 10.85 7.21 7.66
CA GLY A 17 11.32 7.96 6.49
C GLY A 17 10.49 7.76 5.21
N CYS A 18 9.19 7.51 5.34
CA CYS A 18 8.22 7.37 4.22
C CYS A 18 8.49 6.19 3.26
N ARG A 19 9.25 5.18 3.69
CA ARG A 19 9.49 3.98 2.88
C ARG A 19 8.35 2.99 3.04
N LEU A 20 7.69 2.68 1.95
CA LEU A 20 6.67 1.63 1.90
C LEU A 20 7.29 0.35 1.37
N TYR A 21 7.00 -0.76 2.05
CA TYR A 21 7.44 -2.09 1.67
C TYR A 21 6.20 -2.94 1.39
N ASP A 22 6.20 -3.58 0.24
CA ASP A 22 5.20 -4.56 -0.13
C ASP A 22 5.73 -5.96 0.24
N PRO A 23 5.19 -6.62 1.28
CA PRO A 23 5.59 -7.96 1.67
C PRO A 23 5.17 -9.03 0.66
N GLU A 24 4.19 -8.77 -0.21
CA GLU A 24 3.78 -9.73 -1.24
C GLU A 24 4.76 -9.80 -2.39
N THR A 25 5.33 -8.66 -2.78
CA THR A 25 6.35 -8.58 -3.85
C THR A 25 7.77 -8.51 -3.32
N GLN A 26 7.92 -8.32 -2.00
CA GLN A 26 9.18 -8.17 -1.27
C GLN A 26 10.02 -6.99 -1.78
N VAL A 27 9.37 -5.91 -2.22
CA VAL A 27 10.04 -4.71 -2.74
C VAL A 27 9.60 -3.46 -1.99
N TYR A 28 10.47 -2.45 -2.01
CA TYR A 28 10.10 -1.11 -1.60
C TYR A 28 9.33 -0.43 -2.73
N LEU A 29 8.19 0.16 -2.38
CA LEU A 29 7.37 0.94 -3.30
C LEU A 29 7.77 2.40 -3.21
N ALA A 30 7.93 3.01 -4.38
CA ALA A 30 8.00 4.45 -4.49
C ALA A 30 6.59 5.07 -4.36
N PRO A 31 6.47 6.36 -4.02
CA PRO A 31 5.18 7.05 -4.00
C PRO A 31 4.39 6.91 -5.31
N GLU A 32 5.07 6.86 -6.45
CA GLU A 32 4.47 6.71 -7.77
C GLU A 32 3.85 5.32 -7.97
N ASP A 33 4.47 4.28 -7.43
CA ASP A 33 3.94 2.92 -7.52
C ASP A 33 2.70 2.74 -6.66
N LEU A 34 2.67 3.37 -5.48
CA LEU A 34 1.48 3.42 -4.64
C LEU A 34 0.32 4.11 -5.40
N GLN A 35 0.57 5.27 -6.02
CA GLN A 35 -0.45 5.95 -6.83
C GLN A 35 -0.95 5.08 -7.98
N ARG A 36 -0.07 4.32 -8.64
CA ARG A 36 -0.46 3.38 -9.70
C ARG A 36 -1.37 2.27 -9.17
N LEU A 37 -1.10 1.74 -7.98
CA LEU A 37 -1.94 0.72 -7.33
C LEU A 37 -3.35 1.27 -7.08
N ILE A 38 -3.43 2.45 -6.45
CA ILE A 38 -4.69 3.13 -6.16
C ILE A 38 -5.47 3.42 -7.45
N ARG A 39 -4.82 3.98 -8.48
CA ARG A 39 -5.45 4.26 -9.78
C ARG A 39 -5.93 3.02 -10.52
N ARG A 40 -5.34 1.85 -10.25
CA ARG A 40 -5.79 0.55 -10.79
C ARG A 40 -7.00 -0.01 -10.02
N GLY A 41 -7.50 0.69 -9.00
CA GLY A 41 -8.56 0.23 -8.13
C GLY A 41 -8.09 -0.78 -7.08
N VAL A 42 -6.79 -0.85 -6.82
CA VAL A 42 -6.25 -1.73 -5.77
C VAL A 42 -6.37 -1.00 -4.43
N ARG A 43 -7.15 -1.58 -3.52
CA ARG A 43 -7.21 -1.10 -2.14
C ARG A 43 -5.91 -1.43 -1.43
N VAL A 44 -5.37 -0.45 -0.72
CA VAL A 44 -4.11 -0.55 0.04
C VAL A 44 -4.40 -0.28 1.52
N SER A 45 -3.73 -1.02 2.40
CA SER A 45 -3.72 -0.77 3.84
C SER A 45 -2.25 -0.69 4.26
N VAL A 46 -1.89 0.39 4.94
CA VAL A 46 -0.51 0.66 5.36
C VAL A 46 -0.43 0.59 6.87
N ARG A 47 0.45 -0.26 7.40
CA ARG A 47 0.81 -0.28 8.82
C ARG A 47 2.25 0.13 9.04
N GLU A 48 2.46 0.96 10.04
CA GLU A 48 3.81 1.26 10.53
C GLU A 48 4.39 0.04 11.24
N VAL A 49 5.66 -0.27 10.95
CA VAL A 49 6.33 -1.45 11.52
C VAL A 49 6.75 -1.24 12.96
N ASP A 50 7.17 -0.03 13.30
CA ASP A 50 7.67 0.31 14.63
C ASP A 50 6.56 0.34 15.69
N THR A 51 5.39 0.89 15.35
CA THR A 51 4.25 1.05 16.27
C THR A 51 3.11 0.05 16.02
N GLY A 52 3.07 -0.58 14.83
CA GLY A 52 1.94 -1.38 14.39
C GLY A 52 0.70 -0.57 14.02
N GLN A 53 0.78 0.77 14.06
CA GLN A 53 -0.34 1.67 13.82
C GLN A 53 -0.78 1.64 12.35
N ASP A 54 -2.09 1.68 12.11
CA ASP A 54 -2.62 1.88 10.76
C ASP A 54 -2.45 3.34 10.36
N VAL A 55 -1.61 3.55 9.36
CA VAL A 55 -1.25 4.86 8.80
C VAL A 55 -1.74 4.97 7.36
N THR A 56 -2.74 4.16 6.98
CA THR A 56 -3.30 4.15 5.62
C THR A 56 -3.76 5.54 5.22
N HIS A 57 -4.46 6.25 6.12
CA HIS A 57 -5.00 7.59 5.88
C HIS A 57 -3.93 8.69 5.76
N GLU A 58 -2.74 8.47 6.32
CA GLU A 58 -1.62 9.41 6.18
C GLU A 58 -0.92 9.28 4.83
N VAL A 59 -0.99 8.08 4.25
CA VAL A 59 -0.28 7.71 3.03
C VAL A 59 -1.21 7.74 1.80
N VAL A 60 -2.49 7.47 2.01
CA VAL A 60 -3.52 7.36 0.98
C VAL A 60 -4.65 8.33 1.32
N PRO A 61 -4.91 9.33 0.46
CA PRO A 61 -6.02 10.25 0.67
C PRO A 61 -7.35 9.49 0.67
N PRO A 62 -8.31 9.85 1.55
CA PRO A 62 -9.61 9.19 1.62
C PRO A 62 -10.45 9.33 0.33
N ASP A 63 -10.20 10.35 -0.50
CA ASP A 63 -10.85 10.55 -1.80
C ASP A 63 -10.54 9.45 -2.84
N LEU A 64 -9.63 8.53 -2.55
CA LEU A 64 -9.12 7.54 -3.51
C LEU A 64 -9.34 6.07 -3.07
N GLN A 65 -10.18 5.79 -2.07
CA GLN A 65 -10.29 4.47 -1.40
C GLN A 65 -11.62 3.70 -1.60
#